data_AF-A0A8J2RR11-F1
#
_entry.id   AF-A0A8J2RR11-F1
#
_cell.length_a   1.000
_cell.length_b   1.000
_cell.length_c   1.000
_cell.angle_alpha   90.00
_cell.angle_beta   90.00
_cell.angle_gamma   90.00
#
_symmetry.space_group_name_H-M   'P 1'
#
loop_
_entity.id
_entity.type
_entity.pdbx_description
1 polymer ?
#
loop_
_entity_poly.entity_id
_entity_poly.type
_entity_poly.pdbx_seq_one_letter_code
_entity_poly.pdbx_strand_id
1 'polypeptide(L)'
;MSKGKKVELFECPMFNCHRFFVSLSLLKRHALYHAGVCPYMCVKCGISFKMEHALNSHLKLQHDEHMDEKFKKIRGFITCNMCLAMIPCREMKAHIAKSHL
;
A
#
# COMPACT_ATOMS: atom_id res chain seq x y z
N MET A 1 24.18 -18.70 -28.31
CA MET A 1 22.82 -19.18 -27.95
C MET A 1 22.50 -18.71 -26.53
N SER A 2 21.83 -17.57 -26.39
CA SER A 2 21.49 -16.99 -25.10
C SER A 2 20.40 -17.82 -24.43
N LYS A 3 20.74 -18.55 -23.37
CA LYS A 3 19.80 -19.34 -22.58
C LYS A 3 18.71 -18.40 -22.02
N GLY A 4 17.50 -18.50 -22.56
CA GLY A 4 16.33 -17.75 -22.07
C GLY A 4 16.07 -18.14 -20.61
N LYS A 5 16.13 -17.16 -19.70
CA LYS A 5 15.78 -17.38 -18.30
C LYS A 5 14.28 -17.68 -18.24
N LYS A 6 13.90 -18.84 -17.70
CA LYS A 6 12.50 -19.17 -17.38
C LYS A 6 12.04 -18.17 -16.32
N VAL A 7 11.12 -17.27 -16.67
CA VAL A 7 10.54 -16.30 -15.74
C VAL A 7 9.34 -16.96 -15.09
N GLU A 8 9.46 -17.27 -13.81
CA GLU A 8 8.33 -17.70 -12.99
C GLU A 8 7.46 -16.48 -12.65
N LEU A 9 6.15 -16.60 -12.85
CA LEU A 9 5.17 -15.55 -12.58
C LEU A 9 4.42 -15.85 -11.29
N PHE A 10 4.01 -14.80 -10.59
CA PHE A 10 3.21 -14.88 -9.37
C PHE A 10 1.74 -14.62 -9.70
N GLU A 11 0.87 -15.60 -9.47
CA GLU A 11 -0.57 -15.47 -9.66
C GLU A 11 -1.24 -14.77 -8.46
N CYS A 12 -2.27 -13.98 -8.72
CA CYS A 12 -3.11 -13.42 -7.68
C CYS A 12 -4.00 -14.52 -7.05
N PRO A 13 -3.93 -14.74 -5.73
CA PRO A 13 -4.72 -15.79 -5.07
C PRO A 13 -6.21 -15.44 -4.92
N MET A 14 -6.66 -14.25 -5.35
CA MET A 14 -8.05 -13.84 -5.21
C MET A 14 -8.95 -14.52 -6.26
N PHE A 15 -10.07 -15.08 -5.79
CA PHE A 15 -11.07 -15.72 -6.65
C PHE A 15 -11.51 -14.75 -7.77
N ASN A 16 -11.48 -15.23 -9.01
CA ASN A 16 -11.82 -14.49 -10.24
C ASN A 16 -10.87 -13.32 -10.64
N CYS A 17 -9.67 -13.18 -10.05
CA CYS A 17 -8.74 -12.13 -10.49
C CYS A 17 -7.86 -12.55 -11.69
N HIS A 18 -7.37 -13.80 -11.70
CA HIS A 18 -6.56 -14.40 -12.77
C HIS A 18 -5.40 -13.53 -13.32
N ARG A 19 -4.86 -12.63 -12.49
CA ARG A 19 -3.74 -11.75 -12.86
C ARG A 19 -2.41 -12.35 -12.43
N PHE A 20 -1.42 -12.22 -13.30
CA PHE A 20 -0.05 -12.68 -13.08
C PHE A 20 0.92 -11.51 -13.01
N PHE A 21 1.98 -11.66 -12.22
CA PHE A 21 2.97 -10.62 -11.98
C PHE A 21 4.39 -11.17 -12.07
N VAL A 22 5.30 -10.42 -12.67
CA VAL A 22 6.72 -10.79 -12.79
C VAL A 22 7.50 -10.71 -11.47
N SER A 23 6.89 -10.18 -10.40
CA SER A 23 7.51 -10.13 -9.08
C SER A 23 6.47 -10.09 -7.96
N LEU A 24 6.85 -10.60 -6.79
CA LEU A 24 6.05 -10.53 -5.56
C LEU A 24 5.68 -9.10 -5.16
N SER A 25 6.57 -8.12 -5.38
CA SER A 25 6.30 -6.71 -5.05
C SER A 25 5.12 -6.16 -5.85
N LEU A 26 5.01 -6.54 -7.13
CA LEU A 26 3.89 -6.15 -7.99
C LEU A 26 2.59 -6.84 -7.58
N LEU A 27 2.64 -8.13 -7.25
CA LEU A 27 1.48 -8.87 -6.71
C LEU A 27 0.99 -8.24 -5.39
N LYS A 28 1.89 -7.95 -4.45
CA LYS A 28 1.55 -7.30 -3.17
C LYS A 28 0.89 -5.93 -3.39
N ARG A 29 1.40 -5.14 -4.32
CA ARG A 29 0.78 -3.86 -4.70
C ARG A 29 -0.60 -4.06 -5.30
N HIS A 30 -0.77 -5.06 -6.16
CA HIS A 30 -2.06 -5.39 -6.75
C HIS A 30 -3.08 -5.82 -5.68
N ALA A 31 -2.68 -6.60 -4.68
CA ALA A 31 -3.56 -7.04 -3.60
C ALA A 31 -4.20 -5.87 -2.80
N LEU A 32 -3.56 -4.68 -2.79
CA LEU A 32 -4.16 -3.47 -2.20
C LEU A 32 -5.47 -3.06 -2.87
N TYR A 33 -5.64 -3.37 -4.16
CA TYR A 33 -6.90 -3.14 -4.86
C TYR A 33 -8.03 -3.97 -4.23
N HIS A 34 -7.78 -5.26 -3.98
CA HIS A 34 -8.75 -6.17 -3.37
C HIS A 34 -9.06 -5.80 -1.92
N ALA A 35 -8.05 -5.39 -1.16
CA ALA A 35 -8.22 -5.03 0.25
C ALA A 35 -8.84 -3.64 0.45
N GLY A 36 -9.00 -2.84 -0.61
CA GLY A 36 -9.43 -1.44 -0.48
C GLY A 36 -8.43 -0.55 0.27
N VAL A 37 -7.21 -1.03 0.50
CA VAL A 37 -6.20 -0.32 1.29
C VAL A 37 -5.51 0.72 0.42
N CYS A 38 -5.48 1.96 0.90
CA CYS A 38 -4.79 3.08 0.26
C CYS A 38 -3.61 3.52 1.15
N PRO A 39 -2.39 3.02 0.89
CA PRO A 39 -1.33 3.16 1.84
C PRO A 39 -0.56 4.48 1.81
N TYR A 40 -1.05 5.50 1.12
CA TYR A 40 -0.39 6.79 1.01
C TYR A 40 -1.42 7.89 1.29
N MET A 41 -1.38 8.53 2.45
CA MET A 41 -2.34 9.56 2.83
C MET A 41 -1.73 10.96 2.72
N CYS A 42 -2.49 11.90 2.17
CA CYS A 42 -2.17 13.31 2.25
C CYS A 42 -2.49 13.83 3.66
N VAL A 43 -1.48 14.30 4.38
CA VAL A 43 -1.68 14.83 5.75
C VAL A 43 -2.41 16.18 5.79
N LYS A 44 -2.42 16.92 4.67
CA LYS A 44 -3.13 18.21 4.57
C LYS A 44 -4.65 18.02 4.47
N CYS A 45 -5.12 17.03 3.71
CA CYS A 45 -6.55 16.84 3.43
C CYS A 45 -7.11 15.45 3.79
N GLY A 46 -6.28 14.52 4.27
CA GLY A 46 -6.69 13.16 4.66
C GLY A 46 -6.94 12.18 3.51
N ILE A 47 -6.84 12.63 2.24
CA ILE A 47 -7.11 11.78 1.08
C ILE A 47 -6.04 10.69 0.96
N SER A 48 -6.47 9.44 0.78
CA SER A 48 -5.59 8.28 0.68
C SER A 48 -5.51 7.70 -0.72
N PHE A 49 -4.30 7.32 -1.15
CA PHE A 49 -3.96 6.82 -2.47
C PHE A 49 -3.38 5.41 -2.40
N LYS A 50 -3.60 4.63 -3.47
CA LYS A 50 -3.04 3.26 -3.61
C LYS A 50 -1.54 3.25 -3.93
N MET A 51 -1.01 4.35 -4.49
CA MET A 51 0.36 4.45 -4.99
C MET A 51 1.01 5.79 -4.61
N GLU A 52 2.33 5.78 -4.41
CA GLU A 52 3.11 6.96 -4.02
C GLU A 52 3.07 8.07 -5.09
N HIS A 53 3.24 7.73 -6.36
CA HIS A 53 3.20 8.73 -7.43
C HIS A 53 1.83 9.40 -7.54
N ALA A 54 0.74 8.71 -7.17
CA ALA A 54 -0.60 9.31 -7.15
C ALA A 54 -0.72 10.36 -6.03
N LEU A 55 -0.17 10.07 -4.84
CA LEU A 55 -0.04 11.07 -3.78
C LEU A 55 0.86 12.24 -4.21
N ASN A 56 2.01 11.98 -4.85
CA ASN A 56 2.90 13.04 -5.30
C ASN A 56 2.24 13.96 -6.35
N SER A 57 1.50 13.39 -7.31
CA SER A 57 0.71 14.17 -8.27
C SER A 57 -0.37 14.99 -7.56
N HIS A 58 -1.08 14.40 -6.60
CA HIS A 58 -2.06 15.13 -5.79
C HIS A 58 -1.42 16.30 -5.02
N LEU A 59 -0.29 16.07 -4.33
CA LEU A 59 0.41 17.12 -3.58
C LEU A 59 0.85 18.25 -4.51
N LYS A 60 1.41 17.91 -5.67
CA LYS A 60 1.87 18.89 -6.66
C LYS A 60 0.72 19.74 -7.23
N LEU A 61 -0.45 19.16 -7.42
CA LEU A 61 -1.59 19.84 -8.06
C LEU A 61 -2.53 20.54 -7.07
N GLN A 62 -2.54 20.14 -5.79
CA GLN A 62 -3.56 20.60 -4.83
C GLN A 62 -2.98 21.34 -3.62
N HIS A 63 -1.68 21.19 -3.37
CA HIS A 63 -1.05 21.61 -2.13
C HIS A 63 0.31 22.23 -2.36
N ASP A 64 0.48 22.92 -3.51
CA ASP A 64 1.68 23.55 -4.05
C ASP A 64 2.79 23.74 -3.01
N GLU A 65 3.98 23.29 -3.38
CA GLU A 65 5.28 23.38 -2.69
C GLU A 65 5.68 22.37 -1.57
N HIS A 66 6.86 21.78 -1.81
CA HIS A 66 7.81 21.16 -0.89
C HIS A 66 7.26 20.48 0.39
N MET A 67 6.65 19.31 0.21
CA MET A 67 6.48 18.38 1.32
C MET A 67 7.75 17.56 1.53
N ASP A 68 8.34 17.65 2.73
CA ASP A 68 9.48 16.82 3.14
C ASP A 68 9.22 15.35 2.80
N GLU A 69 10.24 14.66 2.28
CA GLU A 69 10.15 13.23 1.93
C GLU A 69 9.65 12.35 3.10
N LYS A 70 9.78 12.84 4.33
CA LYS A 70 9.32 12.21 5.56
C LYS A 70 7.78 12.11 5.66
N PHE A 71 7.03 13.03 5.04
CA PHE A 71 5.56 13.04 5.04
C PHE A 71 4.94 12.29 3.84
N LYS A 72 5.74 11.91 2.84
CA LYS A 72 5.27 11.20 1.63
C LYS A 72 4.87 9.73 1.88
N LYS A 73 5.25 9.16 3.04
CA LYS A 73 5.21 7.70 3.27
C LYS A 73 4.81 7.34 4.71
N ILE A 74 3.56 7.54 5.09
CA ILE A 74 2.98 6.65 6.10
C ILE A 74 2.57 5.38 5.37
N ARG A 75 3.41 4.32 5.42
CA ARG A 75 3.04 2.99 4.92
C ARG A 75 1.68 2.63 5.52
N GLY A 76 0.71 2.51 4.63
CA GLY A 76 -0.73 2.50 4.84
C GLY A 76 -1.33 1.95 6.10
N PHE A 77 -2.56 2.37 6.33
CA PHE A 77 -3.38 1.91 7.44
C PHE A 77 -3.93 0.52 7.14
N ILE A 78 -3.85 -0.38 8.12
CA ILE A 78 -4.53 -1.66 8.17
C ILE A 78 -5.62 -1.54 9.23
N THR A 79 -6.77 -2.12 8.96
CA THR A 79 -7.86 -2.22 9.91
C THR A 79 -7.54 -3.30 10.94
N CYS A 80 -7.58 -2.97 12.23
CA CYS A 80 -7.42 -3.94 13.29
C CYS A 80 -8.60 -4.91 13.27
N ASN A 81 -8.35 -6.22 13.23
CA ASN A 81 -9.43 -7.20 13.19
C ASN A 81 -10.19 -7.32 14.54
N MET A 82 -9.63 -6.77 15.62
CA MET A 82 -10.21 -6.86 16.98
C MET A 82 -11.08 -5.66 17.34
N CYS A 83 -10.75 -4.47 16.84
CA CYS A 83 -11.49 -3.24 17.16
C CYS A 83 -11.84 -2.36 15.95
N LEU A 84 -11.52 -2.82 14.74
CA LEU A 84 -11.75 -2.11 13.47
C LEU A 84 -11.02 -0.75 13.35
N ALA A 85 -10.12 -0.43 14.27
CA ALA A 85 -9.32 0.78 14.20
C ALA A 85 -8.40 0.77 12.98
N MET A 86 -8.33 1.88 12.25
CA MET A 86 -7.37 2.08 11.17
C MET A 86 -6.00 2.47 11.75
N ILE A 87 -5.03 1.56 11.68
CA ILE A 87 -3.71 1.72 12.29
C ILE A 87 -2.63 1.66 11.20
N PRO A 88 -1.59 2.52 11.21
CA PRO A 88 -0.47 2.38 10.29
C PRO A 88 0.09 0.95 10.31
N CYS A 89 0.35 0.36 9.15
CA CYS A 89 0.80 -1.03 8.99
C CYS A 89 2.03 -1.33 9.85
N ARG A 90 2.96 -0.37 9.92
CA ARG A 90 4.17 -0.46 10.76
C ARG A 90 3.88 -0.49 12.27
N GLU A 91 2.74 0.02 12.68
CA GLU A 91 2.32 0.17 14.08
C GLU A 91 1.29 -0.88 14.50
N MET A 92 0.71 -1.65 13.57
CA MET A 92 -0.31 -2.68 13.88
C MET A 92 0.16 -3.71 14.91
N LYS A 93 1.42 -4.16 14.84
CA LYS A 93 1.98 -5.08 15.84
C LYS A 93 2.02 -4.46 17.24
N ALA A 94 2.45 -3.20 17.33
CA ALA A 94 2.51 -2.48 18.60
C ALA A 94 1.11 -2.15 19.14
N HIS A 95 0.15 -1.84 18.26
CA HIS A 95 -1.24 -1.66 18.62
C HIS A 95 -1.84 -2.93 19.23
N ILE A 96 -1.67 -4.09 18.59
CA ILE A 96 -2.17 -5.37 19.13
C ILE A 96 -1.55 -5.65 20.50
N ALA A 97 -0.23 -5.45 20.64
CA ALA A 97 0.49 -5.67 21.90
C ALA A 97 0.11 -4.72 23.05
N LYS A 98 -0.42 -3.53 22.77
CA LYS A 98 -0.74 -2.53 23.80
C LYS A 98 -2.24 -2.40 24.09
N SER A 99 -3.08 -2.78 23.13
CA SER A 99 -4.52 -2.54 23.19
C SER A 99 -5.35 -3.82 23.28
N HIS A 100 -4.78 -4.97 22.89
CA HIS A 100 -5.49 -6.26 22.81
C HIS A 100 -4.73 -7.42 23.49
N LEU A 101 -3.59 -7.14 24.10
CA LEU A 101 -2.77 -8.03 24.93
C LEU A 101 -2.57 -7.37 26.29
#